data_AF-A0A1B6CQW0-F1
#
_entry.id   AF-A0A1B6CQW0-F1
#
_cell.length_a   1.000
_cell.length_b   1.000
_cell.length_c   1.000
_cell.angle_alpha   90.00
_cell.angle_beta   90.00
_cell.angle_gamma   90.00
#
_symmetry.space_group_name_H-M   'P 1'
#
loop_
_entity.id
_entity.type
_entity.pdbx_description
1 polymer ?
#
loop_
_entity_poly.entity_id
_entity_poly.type
_entity_poly.pdbx_seq_one_letter_code
_entity_poly.pdbx_strand_id
1 'polypeptide(L)'
;MFAEVDVFISNYTLVDPEVYQLWVDGCSSSEAVSALHQHGVTQNTGATLELVASDVLDHYRTYSLLERLLHNPLKLAEQLAFQIEPQTRQLLIEKYKKQNN
;
A
#
# COMPACT_ATOMS: atom_id res chain seq x y z
N MET A 1 3.26 5.40 -37.54
CA MET A 1 3.11 4.15 -36.77
C MET A 1 3.86 4.38 -35.47
N PHE A 2 3.15 4.79 -34.42
CA PHE A 2 3.78 4.96 -33.10
C PHE A 2 4.11 3.55 -32.62
N ALA A 3 5.40 3.23 -32.50
CA ALA A 3 5.82 1.99 -31.88
C ALA A 3 5.41 2.10 -30.41
N GLU A 4 4.34 1.39 -30.05
CA GLU A 4 3.95 1.18 -28.66
C GLU A 4 5.08 0.38 -28.02
N VAL A 5 6.00 1.09 -27.36
CA VAL A 5 7.01 0.46 -26.52
C VAL A 5 6.25 -0.07 -25.32
N ASP A 6 5.94 -1.36 -25.36
CA ASP A 6 5.40 -2.09 -24.22
C ASP A 6 6.53 -2.23 -23.19
N VAL A 7 6.69 -1.19 -22.36
CA VAL A 7 7.61 -1.23 -21.23
C VAL A 7 6.96 -2.15 -20.20
N PHE A 8 7.33 -3.42 -20.21
CA PHE A 8 7.04 -4.32 -19.10
C PHE A 8 7.75 -3.78 -17.86
N ILE A 9 7.00 -3.10 -16.99
CA ILE A 9 7.54 -2.57 -15.75
C ILE A 9 7.31 -3.61 -14.65
N SER A 10 8.37 -4.35 -14.31
CA SER A 10 8.35 -5.39 -13.26
C SER A 10 8.35 -4.85 -11.82
N ASN A 11 8.01 -3.58 -11.60
CA ASN A 11 8.05 -2.95 -10.28
C ASN A 11 6.70 -2.33 -9.94
N TYR A 12 5.69 -3.19 -9.82
CA TYR A 12 4.42 -2.78 -9.26
C TYR A 12 4.63 -2.38 -7.80
N THR A 13 4.01 -1.27 -7.39
CA THR A 13 3.92 -0.92 -5.96
C THR A 13 3.11 -2.01 -5.28
N LEU A 14 3.79 -2.89 -4.56
CA LEU A 14 3.16 -3.91 -3.74
C LEU A 14 2.46 -3.22 -2.58
N VAL A 15 1.22 -3.60 -2.36
CA VAL A 15 0.41 -3.12 -1.25
C VAL A 15 0.02 -4.34 -0.45
N ASP A 16 0.51 -4.39 0.79
CA ASP A 16 0.03 -5.37 1.75
C ASP A 16 -1.39 -4.98 2.23
N PRO A 17 -2.42 -5.78 1.96
CA PRO A 17 -3.80 -5.45 2.31
C PRO A 17 -4.07 -5.37 3.82
N GLU A 18 -3.28 -6.06 4.64
CA GLU A 18 -3.37 -6.06 6.10
C GLU A 18 -2.72 -4.80 6.67
N VAL A 19 -1.50 -4.47 6.21
CA VAL A 19 -0.82 -3.23 6.59
C VAL A 19 -1.64 -2.01 6.15
N TYR A 20 -2.22 -2.06 4.93
CA TYR A 20 -3.08 -0.99 4.44
C TYR A 20 -4.35 -0.84 5.29
N GLN A 21 -4.95 -1.95 5.73
CA GLN A 21 -6.11 -1.89 6.61
C GLN A 21 -5.78 -1.20 7.93
N LEU A 22 -4.68 -1.59 8.58
CA LEU A 22 -4.22 -0.98 9.84
C LEU A 22 -3.95 0.52 9.66
N TRP A 23 -3.38 0.92 8.53
CA TRP A 23 -3.16 2.33 8.20
C TRP A 23 -4.48 3.09 8.02
N VAL A 24 -5.44 2.53 7.26
CA VAL A 24 -6.77 3.11 7.07
C VAL A 24 -7.53 3.21 8.40
N ASP A 25 -7.36 2.23 9.30
CA ASP A 25 -7.95 2.23 10.64
C ASP A 25 -7.32 3.29 11.57
N GLY A 26 -6.28 4.00 11.12
CA GLY A 26 -5.63 5.09 11.84
C GLY A 26 -4.58 4.64 12.85
N CYS A 27 -4.16 3.37 12.81
CA CYS A 27 -3.04 2.89 13.63
C CYS A 27 -1.74 3.60 13.23
N SER A 28 -0.87 3.83 14.20
CA SER A 28 0.52 4.23 13.94
C SER A 28 1.33 3.04 13.42
N SER A 29 2.47 3.32 12.79
CA SER A 29 3.39 2.26 12.31
C SER A 29 3.82 1.31 13.44
N SER A 30 4.04 1.82 14.66
CA SER A 30 4.40 1.01 15.83
C SER A 30 3.26 0.08 16.29
N GLU A 31 2.02 0.57 16.25
CA GLU A 31 0.83 -0.23 16.58
C GLU A 31 0.61 -1.32 15.53
N ALA A 32 0.77 -0.98 14.26
CA ALA A 32 0.65 -1.95 13.17
C ALA A 32 1.71 -3.06 13.25
N VAL A 33 2.96 -2.71 13.55
CA VAL A 33 4.03 -3.71 13.79
C VAL A 33 3.68 -4.64 14.95
N SER A 34 3.12 -4.08 16.02
CA SER A 34 2.69 -4.87 17.19
C SER A 34 1.54 -5.82 16.82
N ALA A 35 0.57 -5.36 16.04
CA ALA A 35 -0.54 -6.18 15.55
C ALA A 35 -0.05 -7.31 14.63
N LEU A 36 0.80 -7.02 13.65
CA LEU A 36 1.38 -8.02 12.75
C LEU A 36 2.24 -9.05 13.50
N HIS A 37 2.97 -8.61 14.52
CA HIS A 37 3.72 -9.51 15.39
C HIS A 37 2.79 -10.44 16.18
N GLN A 38 1.66 -9.95 16.69
CA GLN A 38 0.63 -10.76 17.35
C GLN A 38 -0.05 -11.74 16.38
N HIS A 39 -0.23 -11.36 15.11
CA HIS A 39 -0.71 -12.24 14.04
C HIS A 39 0.34 -13.25 13.54
N GLY A 40 1.56 -13.21 14.09
CA GLY A 40 2.60 -14.20 13.81
C GLY A 40 3.38 -13.95 12.52
N VAL A 41 3.41 -12.72 12.00
CA VAL A 41 4.15 -12.41 10.74
C VAL A 41 5.62 -12.82 10.82
N THR A 42 6.28 -12.62 11.97
CA THR A 42 7.69 -13.00 12.17
C THR A 42 7.89 -14.52 12.16
N GLN A 43 6.89 -15.29 12.59
CA GLN A 43 6.92 -16.75 12.61
C GLN A 43 6.64 -17.31 11.21
N ASN A 44 5.71 -16.69 10.47
CA ASN A 44 5.32 -17.12 9.12
C ASN A 44 6.39 -16.81 8.09
N THR A 45 7.03 -15.64 8.19
CA THR A 45 8.00 -15.16 7.20
C THR A 45 9.45 -15.43 7.62
N GLY A 46 9.70 -15.76 8.90
CA GLY A 46 11.04 -15.92 9.46
C GLY A 46 11.83 -14.60 9.57
N ALA A 47 11.17 -13.46 9.34
CA ALA A 47 11.77 -12.14 9.39
C ALA A 47 11.92 -11.65 10.84
N THR A 48 12.94 -10.83 11.09
CA THR A 48 13.08 -10.15 12.40
C THR A 48 12.03 -9.06 12.54
N LEU A 49 11.65 -8.76 13.78
CA LEU A 49 10.69 -7.70 14.08
C LEU A 49 11.15 -6.33 13.55
N GLU A 50 12.47 -6.08 13.52
CA GLU A 50 13.05 -4.86 12.98
C GLU A 50 12.85 -4.74 11.46
N LEU A 51 12.99 -5.85 10.72
CA LEU A 51 12.71 -5.87 9.28
C LEU A 51 11.23 -5.62 9.00
N VAL A 52 10.34 -6.25 9.77
CA VAL A 52 8.89 -5.99 9.70
C VAL A 52 8.60 -4.51 9.98
N ALA A 53 9.25 -3.92 10.99
CA ALA A 53 9.07 -2.51 11.31
C ALA A 53 9.52 -1.58 10.19
N SER A 54 10.66 -1.86 9.55
CA SER A 54 11.11 -1.10 8.39
C SER A 54 10.13 -1.22 7.22
N ASP A 55 9.67 -2.44 6.93
CA ASP A 55 8.74 -2.71 5.83
C ASP A 55 7.39 -2.01 6.03
N VAL A 56 6.80 -2.10 7.23
CA VAL A 56 5.58 -1.38 7.59
C VAL A 56 5.77 0.12 7.44
N LEU A 57 6.92 0.65 7.84
CA LEU A 57 7.20 2.08 7.77
C LEU A 57 7.31 2.57 6.31
N ASP A 58 7.90 1.77 5.42
CA ASP A 58 7.97 2.08 3.98
C ASP A 58 6.59 1.99 3.30
N HIS A 59 5.77 1.01 3.70
CA HIS A 59 4.36 0.95 3.29
C HIS A 59 3.58 2.18 3.76
N TYR A 60 3.74 2.61 5.01
CA TYR A 60 3.05 3.78 5.57
C TYR A 60 3.43 5.08 4.84
N ARG A 61 4.70 5.24 4.47
CA ARG A 61 5.16 6.36 3.63
C ARG A 61 4.49 6.33 2.26
N THR A 62 4.42 5.15 1.66
CA THR A 62 3.74 4.94 0.37
C THR A 62 2.25 5.27 0.46
N TYR A 63 1.56 4.79 1.49
CA TYR A 63 0.13 5.05 1.71
C TYR A 63 -0.16 6.52 1.97
N SER A 64 0.70 7.22 2.71
CA SER A 64 0.59 8.67 2.91
C SER A 64 0.71 9.46 1.60
N LEU A 65 1.50 8.97 0.64
CA LEU A 65 1.57 9.56 -0.70
C LEU A 65 0.32 9.24 -1.51
N LEU A 66 -0.17 8.00 -1.43
CA LEU A 66 -1.40 7.55 -2.09
C LEU A 66 -2.64 8.28 -1.55
N GLU A 67 -2.71 8.58 -0.26
CA GLU A 67 -3.83 9.28 0.37
C GLU A 67 -4.20 10.57 -0.37
N ARG A 68 -3.18 11.36 -0.72
CA ARG A 68 -3.35 12.62 -1.48
C ARG A 68 -3.97 12.37 -2.86
N LEU A 69 -3.72 11.20 -3.46
CA LEU A 69 -4.28 10.78 -4.73
C LEU A 69 -5.67 10.14 -4.56
N LEU A 70 -5.93 9.46 -3.45
CA LEU A 70 -7.24 8.90 -3.10
C LEU A 70 -8.28 10.01 -2.89
N HIS A 71 -7.87 11.16 -2.36
CA HIS A 71 -8.72 12.37 -2.31
C HIS A 71 -9.00 13.00 -3.68
N ASN A 72 -8.18 12.72 -4.70
CA ASN A 72 -8.35 13.26 -6.05
C ASN A 72 -8.22 12.15 -7.10
N PRO A 73 -9.29 11.37 -7.35
CA PRO A 73 -9.25 10.16 -8.17
C PRO A 73 -8.84 10.42 -9.64
N LEU A 74 -9.04 11.63 -10.16
CA LEU A 74 -8.57 12.02 -11.49
C LEU A 74 -7.03 11.97 -11.58
N LYS A 75 -6.33 12.40 -10.51
CA LYS A 75 -4.85 12.36 -10.46
C LYS A 75 -4.31 10.94 -10.32
N LEU A 76 -5.06 10.03 -9.69
CA LEU A 76 -4.68 8.63 -9.56
C LEU A 76 -4.72 7.87 -10.91
N ALA A 77 -5.55 8.32 -11.85
CA ALA A 77 -5.60 7.76 -13.20
C ALA A 77 -4.44 8.27 -14.09
N GLU A 78 -4.02 9.52 -13.89
CA GLU A 78 -3.00 10.18 -14.70
C GLU A 78 -1.56 9.99 -14.18
N GLN A 79 -1.38 9.62 -12.90
CA GLN A 79 -0.05 9.44 -12.33
C GLN A 79 0.58 8.09 -12.70
N LEU A 80 1.65 8.16 -13.50
CA LEU A 80 2.55 7.04 -13.80
C LEU A 80 3.54 6.70 -12.66
N ALA A 81 3.57 7.50 -11.59
CA ALA A 81 4.53 7.37 -10.50
C ALA A 81 4.27 6.14 -9.61
N PHE A 82 3.01 5.73 -9.49
CA PHE A 82 2.61 4.53 -8.77
C PHE A 82 2.10 3.51 -9.78
N GLN A 83 2.94 2.53 -10.09
CA GLN A 83 2.57 1.40 -10.93
C GLN A 83 1.73 0.45 -10.08
N ILE A 84 0.46 0.80 -9.91
CA ILE A 84 -0.51 0.00 -9.17
C ILE A 84 -1.48 -0.63 -10.16
N GLU A 85 -1.62 -1.95 -10.06
CA GLU A 85 -2.56 -2.71 -10.87
C GLU A 85 -3.98 -2.13 -10.73
N PRO A 86 -4.79 -2.09 -11.81
CA PRO A 86 -6.14 -1.54 -11.76
C PRO A 86 -7.02 -2.16 -10.66
N GLN A 87 -6.85 -3.46 -10.40
CA GLN A 87 -7.60 -4.19 -9.36
C GLN A 87 -7.20 -3.72 -7.96
N THR A 88 -5.91 -3.64 -7.67
CA THR A 88 -5.38 -3.12 -6.40
C THR A 88 -5.83 -1.68 -6.18
N ARG A 89 -5.81 -0.85 -7.23
CA ARG A 89 -6.28 0.54 -7.18
C ARG A 89 -7.75 0.64 -6.77
N GLN A 90 -8.62 -0.18 -7.35
CA GLN A 90 -10.03 -0.23 -6.95
C GLN A 90 -10.18 -0.64 -5.49
N LEU A 91 -9.45 -1.67 -5.05
CA LEU A 91 -9.47 -2.12 -3.66
C LEU A 91 -9.04 -1.02 -2.68
N LEU A 92 -7.99 -0.26 -3.01
CA LEU A 92 -7.51 0.87 -2.21
C LEU A 92 -8.57 1.97 -2.07
N ILE A 93 -9.20 2.35 -3.19
CA ILE A 93 -10.25 3.38 -3.22
C ILE A 93 -11.46 2.94 -2.40
N GLU A 94 -11.93 1.71 -2.59
CA GLU A 94 -13.10 1.16 -1.91
C GLU A 94 -12.87 1.11 -0.39
N LYS A 95 -11.73 0.55 0.06
CA LYS A 95 -11.40 0.48 1.48
C LYS A 95 -11.28 1.87 2.11
N TYR A 96 -10.60 2.81 1.45
CA TYR A 96 -10.42 4.18 1.98
C TYR A 96 -11.75 4.92 2.13
N LYS A 97 -12.62 4.85 1.11
CA LYS A 97 -13.95 5.48 1.15
C LYS A 97 -14.85 4.87 2.22
N LYS A 98 -14.81 3.54 2.38
CA LYS A 98 -15.63 2.84 3.37
C LYS A 98 -15.31 3.28 4.81
N GLN A 99 -14.06 3.60 5.11
CA GLN A 99 -13.66 4.07 6.44
C GLN A 99 -13.99 5.55 6.67
N ASN A 100 -13.90 6.38 5.62
CA ASN A 100 -14.08 7.84 5.70
C ASN A 100 -15.53 8.33 5.59
N ASN A 101 -16.53 7.43 5.54
CA ASN A 101 -17.94 7.77 5.37
C ASN A 101 -18.81 7.10 6.43
#